data_AF-A0A383RT70-F1
#
_entry.id   AF-A0A383RT70-F1
#
_cell.length_a   1.000
_cell.length_b   1.000
_cell.length_c   1.000
_cell.angle_alpha   90.00
_cell.angle_beta   90.00
_cell.angle_gamma   90.00
#
_symmetry.space_group_name_H-M   'P 1'
#
loop_
_entity.id
_entity.type
_entity.pdbx_description
1 polymer ?
#
loop_
_entity_poly.entity_id
_entity_poly.type
_entity_poly.pdbx_seq_one_letter_code
_entity_poly.pdbx_strand_id
1 'polypeptide(L)' 'MKLDAAIENTVLREATVVAGEAAMDREITWVHIVDHPEITNWLKPGELLLTTGYNWPVDDE' A
#
# COMPACT_ATOMS: atom_id res chain seq x y z
N MET A 1 -9.57 -8.23 -5.91
CA MET A 1 -9.64 -7.05 -6.83
C MET A 1 -8.21 -6.66 -7.16
N LYS A 2 -7.86 -6.35 -8.40
CA LYS A 2 -6.49 -5.93 -8.74
C LYS A 2 -6.21 -4.48 -8.32
N LEU A 3 -4.95 -4.15 -8.04
CA LEU A 3 -4.54 -2.81 -7.60
C LEU A 3 -4.77 -1.74 -8.67
N ASP A 4 -4.48 -2.04 -9.95
CA ASP A 4 -4.82 -1.19 -11.09
C ASP A 4 -6.31 -0.83 -11.12
N ALA A 5 -7.18 -1.82 -11.01
CA ALA A 5 -8.62 -1.65 -11.00
C ALA A 5 -9.09 -0.87 -9.75
N ALA A 6 -8.41 -1.01 -8.62
CA ALA A 6 -8.72 -0.26 -7.41
C ALA A 6 -8.39 1.23 -7.59
N ILE A 7 -7.25 1.55 -8.21
CA ILE A 7 -6.89 2.94 -8.54
C ILE A 7 -7.91 3.52 -9.53
N GLU A 8 -8.25 2.81 -10.60
CA GLU A 8 -9.16 3.33 -11.62
C GLU A 8 -10.61 3.53 -11.14
N ASN A 9 -11.12 2.60 -10.32
CA ASN A 9 -12.56 2.48 -10.06
C ASN A 9 -12.99 2.88 -8.65
N THR A 10 -12.07 3.39 -7.81
CA THR A 10 -12.39 3.78 -6.43
C THR A 10 -11.87 5.17 -6.07
N VAL A 11 -11.99 5.53 -4.79
CA VAL A 11 -11.42 6.77 -4.22
C VAL A 11 -9.90 6.84 -4.37
N LEU A 12 -9.22 5.70 -4.58
CA LEU A 12 -7.76 5.66 -4.78
C LEU A 12 -7.31 6.31 -6.10
N ARG A 13 -8.21 6.67 -7.02
CA ARG A 13 -7.88 7.40 -8.26
C ARG A 13 -7.19 8.74 -8.03
N GLU A 14 -7.30 9.30 -6.83
CA GLU A 14 -6.66 10.55 -6.43
C GLU A 14 -5.22 10.34 -5.93
N ALA A 15 -4.82 9.08 -5.70
CA ALA A 15 -3.47 8.74 -5.30
C ALA A 15 -2.51 8.72 -6.50
N THR A 16 -1.22 8.96 -6.22
CA THR A 16 -0.15 8.84 -7.21
C THR A 16 0.72 7.64 -6.88
N VAL A 17 0.99 6.81 -7.89
CA VAL A 17 1.95 5.69 -7.75
C VAL A 17 3.35 6.27 -7.81
N VAL A 18 4.08 6.17 -6.70
CA VAL A 18 5.47 6.68 -6.59
C VAL A 18 6.52 5.58 -6.77
N ALA A 19 6.12 4.32 -6.70
CA ALA A 19 6.99 3.15 -6.86
C ALA A 19 6.18 1.90 -7.25
N GLY A 20 6.86 0.87 -7.77
CA GLY A 20 6.26 -0.45 -7.96
C GLY A 20 5.26 -0.57 -9.12
N GLU A 21 5.31 0.34 -10.10
CA GLU A 21 4.40 0.36 -11.26
C GLU A 21 4.32 -0.99 -12.01
N ALA A 22 5.44 -1.72 -12.07
CA ALA A 22 5.50 -3.06 -12.67
C ALA A 22 4.69 -4.15 -11.94
N ALA A 23 4.11 -3.86 -10.78
CA ALA A 23 3.35 -4.81 -9.95
C ALA A 23 1.90 -4.37 -9.69
N MET A 24 1.34 -3.49 -10.53
CA MET A 24 -0.05 -3.00 -10.36
C MET A 24 -1.12 -4.04 -10.67
N ASP A 25 -0.77 -5.16 -11.32
CA ASP A 25 -1.69 -6.24 -11.66
C ASP A 25 -1.99 -7.20 -10.48
N ARG A 26 -1.35 -6.98 -9.32
CA ARG A 26 -1.47 -7.80 -8.11
C ARG A 26 -2.88 -7.73 -7.51
N GLU A 27 -3.35 -8.87 -7.03
CA GLU A 27 -4.64 -8.95 -6.33
C GLU A 27 -4.54 -8.47 -4.88
N ILE A 28 -5.47 -7.59 -4.52
CA ILE A 28 -5.79 -7.21 -3.15
C ILE A 28 -6.77 -8.24 -2.59
N THR A 29 -6.36 -8.91 -1.53
CA THR A 29 -7.14 -9.92 -0.78
C THR A 29 -7.69 -9.35 0.53
N TRP A 30 -7.00 -8.37 1.12
CA TRP A 30 -7.39 -7.73 2.37
C TRP A 30 -6.78 -6.33 2.50
N VAL A 31 -7.39 -5.46 3.32
CA VAL A 31 -6.90 -4.09 3.59
C VAL A 31 -6.68 -3.89 5.09
N HIS A 32 -5.50 -3.40 5.47
CA HIS A 32 -5.13 -3.08 6.86
C HIS A 32 -4.83 -1.58 7.01
N ILE A 33 -5.30 -0.98 8.10
CA ILE A 33 -4.88 0.36 8.53
C ILE A 33 -3.94 0.17 9.72
N VAL A 34 -2.73 0.71 9.64
CA VAL A 34 -1.68 0.44 10.63
C VAL A 34 -0.86 1.70 10.95
N ASP A 35 -0.61 1.89 12.24
CA ASP A 35 0.25 2.92 12.82
C ASP A 35 1.49 2.34 13.53
N HIS A 36 1.60 1.02 13.64
CA HIS A 36 2.68 0.34 14.36
C HIS A 36 3.85 -0.07 13.45
N PRO A 37 5.12 0.19 13.82
CA PRO A 37 6.31 -0.08 12.97
C PRO A 37 6.56 -1.57 12.68
N GLU A 38 6.23 -2.45 13.63
CA GLU A 38 6.56 -3.89 13.59
C GLU A 38 5.60 -4.76 12.77
N ILE A 39 4.69 -4.16 11.97
CA ILE A 39 3.63 -4.93 11.28
C ILE A 39 4.17 -5.91 10.22
N THR A 40 5.38 -5.66 9.71
CA THR A 40 5.96 -6.40 8.58
C THR A 40 6.03 -7.91 8.83
N ASN A 41 6.16 -8.35 10.08
CA ASN A 41 6.23 -9.76 10.45
C ASN A 41 4.90 -10.52 10.29
N TRP A 42 3.77 -9.80 10.18
CA TRP A 42 2.44 -10.40 10.08
C TRP A 42 1.79 -10.20 8.72
N LEU A 43 2.44 -9.46 7.81
CA LEU A 43 1.92 -9.21 6.47
C LEU A 43 1.96 -10.49 5.62
N LYS A 44 0.88 -10.71 4.88
CA LYS A 44 0.77 -11.79 3.91
C LYS A 44 0.72 -11.25 2.47
N PRO A 45 1.08 -12.07 1.48
CA PRO A 45 0.92 -11.70 0.09
C PRO A 45 -0.52 -11.28 -0.24
N GLY A 46 -0.67 -10.18 -0.98
CA GLY A 46 -1.97 -9.64 -1.41
C GLY A 46 -2.65 -8.71 -0.41
N GLU A 47 -2.07 -8.49 0.77
CA GLU A 47 -2.59 -7.50 1.72
C GLU A 47 -2.17 -6.08 1.31
N LEU A 48 -3.13 -5.15 1.30
CA LEU A 48 -2.92 -3.73 1.07
C LEU A 48 -2.82 -3.00 2.42
N LEU A 49 -1.71 -2.28 2.63
CA LEU A 49 -1.47 -1.53 3.84
C LEU A 49 -1.75 -0.04 3.62
N LEU A 50 -2.53 0.57 4.51
CA LEU A 50 -2.76 2.00 4.59
C LEU A 50 -2.14 2.53 5.88
N THR A 51 -1.31 3.56 5.77
CA THR A 51 -0.60 4.15 6.90
C THR A 51 -0.35 5.64 6.65
N THR A 52 -0.10 6.39 7.72
CA THR A 52 0.30 7.81 7.65
C THR A 52 1.80 7.99 7.44
N GLY A 53 2.57 6.90 7.38
CA GLY A 53 4.02 6.97 7.19
C GLY A 53 4.78 7.45 8.43
N TYR A 54 4.18 7.35 9.63
CA TYR A 54 4.81 7.76 10.89
C TYR A 54 6.21 7.14 11.11
N ASN A 55 6.44 5.93 10.59
CA ASN A 55 7.71 5.22 10.71
C ASN A 55 8.54 5.22 9.41
N TRP A 56 8.26 6.11 8.46
CA TRP A 56 9.10 6.22 7.25
C TRP A 56 10.52 6.63 7.69
N PRO A 57 11.59 6.00 7.18
CA PRO A 57 12.93 6.56 7.33
C PRO A 57 12.93 8.04 6.95
N VAL A 58 13.35 8.87 7.91
CA VAL A 58 13.69 10.27 7.64
C VAL A 58 14.95 10.26 6.77
N ASP A 59 14.94 11.02 5.68
CA ASP A 59 16.17 11.24 4.92
C ASP A 59 17.25 11.76 5.87
N ASP A 60 18.43 11.14 5.83
CA ASP A 60 19.62 11.72 6.42
C ASP A 60 19.91 13.02 5.63
N GLU A 61 19.89 14.18 6.30
CA GLU A 61 20.29 15.47 5.68
C GLU A 61 21.68 15.41 5.02
#